data_AF-A0A8T5NW92-F1
#
_entry.id   AF-A0A8T5NW92-F1
#
_cell.length_a   1.000
_cell.length_b   1.000
_cell.length_c   1.000
_cell.angle_alpha   90.00
_cell.angle_beta   90.00
_cell.angle_gamma   90.00
#
_symmetry.space_group_name_H-M   'P 1'
#
loop_
_entity.id
_entity.type
_entity.pdbx_description
1 polymer ?
#
loop_
_entity_poly.entity_id
_entity_poly.type
_entity_poly.pdbx_seq_one_letter_code
_entity_poly.pdbx_strand_id
1 'polypeptide(L)' 'ANNAGVIAFEVTGADPHEVALMLDNSKKIATRSGYHCAYPLHTLLGRKGSVRASFHIYNTKEEIDVFAVELSKIAKLFS' A
#
# COMPACT_ATOMS: atom_id res chain seq x y z
N ALA A 1 -1.98 -19.01 -10.11
CA ALA A 1 -1.31 -17.80 -9.61
C ALA A 1 -0.86 -18.08 -8.17
N ASN A 2 0.43 -18.32 -7.97
CA ASN A 2 1.02 -18.56 -6.64
C ASN A 2 1.67 -17.26 -6.15
N ASN A 3 0.85 -16.30 -5.71
CA ASN A 3 1.34 -15.03 -5.19
C ASN A 3 1.32 -15.06 -3.65
N ALA A 4 2.39 -14.58 -3.01
CA ALA A 4 2.62 -14.69 -1.57
C ALA A 4 1.80 -13.73 -0.69
N GLY A 5 0.63 -13.26 -1.14
CA GLY A 5 -0.18 -12.29 -0.38
C GLY A 5 0.45 -10.91 -0.23
N VAL A 6 1.38 -10.52 -1.11
CA VAL A 6 2.07 -9.23 -1.08
C VAL A 6 1.61 -8.38 -2.27
N ILE A 7 1.14 -7.16 -1.98
CA ILE A 7 0.63 -6.21 -2.98
C ILE A 7 1.40 -4.90 -2.82
N ALA A 8 2.21 -4.55 -3.81
CA ALA A 8 2.84 -3.24 -3.94
C ALA A 8 2.02 -2.37 -4.91
N PHE A 9 1.71 -1.14 -4.50
CA PHE A 9 0.85 -0.24 -5.27
C PHE A 9 1.24 1.22 -5.09
N GLU A 10 0.77 2.05 -6.01
CA GLU A 10 0.84 3.51 -5.96
C GLU A 10 -0.58 4.07 -6.05
N VAL A 11 -0.79 5.23 -5.43
CA VAL A 11 -1.98 6.06 -5.67
C VAL A 11 -1.52 7.20 -6.56
N THR A 12 -2.11 7.32 -7.76
CA THR A 12 -1.75 8.37 -8.72
C THR A 12 -1.85 9.75 -8.06
N GLY A 13 -0.79 10.54 -8.16
CA GLY A 13 -0.74 11.89 -7.59
C GLY A 13 -0.42 11.97 -6.09
N ALA A 14 -0.22 10.84 -5.41
CA ALA A 14 0.10 10.81 -3.98
C ALA A 14 1.53 10.31 -3.71
N ASP A 15 2.20 10.88 -2.71
CA ASP A 15 3.45 10.33 -2.22
C ASP A 15 3.18 9.03 -1.40
N PRO A 16 3.94 7.93 -1.63
CA PRO A 16 3.72 6.68 -0.90
C PRO A 16 3.80 6.80 0.63
N HIS A 17 4.63 7.70 1.16
CA HIS A 17 4.74 7.93 2.60
C HIS A 17 3.49 8.63 3.16
N GLU A 18 2.90 9.56 2.41
CA GLU A 18 1.65 10.22 2.80
C GLU A 18 0.49 9.22 2.84
N VAL A 19 0.36 8.35 1.83
CA VAL A 19 -0.67 7.32 1.79
C VAL A 19 -0.55 6.36 2.98
N ALA A 20 0.68 5.90 3.28
CA ALA A 20 0.91 5.02 4.43
C ALA A 20 0.56 5.71 5.76
N LEU A 21 0.90 7.00 5.90
CA LEU A 21 0.57 7.79 7.08
C LEU A 21 -0.96 8.01 7.22
N MET A 22 -1.67 8.26 6.12
CA MET A 22 -3.13 8.39 6.12
C MET A 22 -3.83 7.09 6.52
N LEU A 23 -3.34 5.93 6.04
CA LEU A 23 -3.86 4.61 6.42
C LEU A 23 -3.68 4.33 7.92
N ASP A 24 -2.51 4.66 8.47
CA ASP A 24 -2.25 4.52 9.91
C ASP A 24 -3.13 5.47 10.75
N ASN A 25 -3.22 6.73 10.36
CA ASN A 25 -3.97 7.73 11.13
C ASN A 25 -5.49 7.51 11.08
N SER A 26 -6.05 7.08 9.95
CA SER A 26 -7.50 6.91 9.77
C SER A 26 -8.05 5.66 10.44
N LYS A 27 -7.35 4.53 10.30
CA LYS A 27 -7.86 3.20 10.68
C LYS A 27 -6.82 2.31 11.37
N LYS A 28 -5.64 2.84 11.72
CA LYS A 28 -4.54 2.06 12.31
C LYS A 28 -4.10 0.90 11.41
N ILE A 29 -4.18 1.11 10.10
CA ILE A 29 -3.76 0.14 9.10
C ILE A 29 -2.24 0.31 8.90
N ALA A 30 -1.48 -0.62 9.44
CA ALA A 30 -0.03 -0.65 9.26
C ALA A 30 0.33 -1.14 7.85
N THR A 31 0.98 -0.27 7.08
CA THR A 31 1.59 -0.61 5.78
C THR A 31 3.06 -0.18 5.76
N ARG A 32 3.81 -0.58 4.74
CA ARG A 32 5.17 -0.08 4.52
C ARG A 32 5.22 0.77 3.27
N SER A 33 5.84 1.93 3.34
CA SER A 33 6.19 2.74 2.17
C SER A 33 7.70 2.71 1.87
N GLY A 34 8.06 3.12 0.65
CA GLY A 34 9.45 3.29 0.20
C GLY A 34 9.86 2.28 -0.87
N TYR A 35 11.16 1.99 -0.97
CA TYR A 35 11.71 1.09 -1.99
C TYR A 35 11.69 -0.39 -1.60
N HIS A 36 11.34 -0.73 -0.36
CA HIS A 36 11.30 -2.10 0.16
C HIS A 36 12.61 -2.90 -0.04
N CYS A 37 13.76 -2.23 0.08
CA CYS A 37 15.08 -2.78 -0.22
C CYS A 37 15.25 -3.26 -1.69
N ALA A 38 14.37 -2.84 -2.59
CA ALA A 38 14.35 -3.20 -4.01
C ALA A 38 14.47 -1.94 -4.90
N TYR A 39 15.42 -1.06 -4.57
CA TYR A 39 15.69 0.18 -5.31
C TYR A 39 15.94 -0.02 -6.81
N PRO A 40 16.73 -1.03 -7.26
CA PRO A 40 16.94 -1.27 -8.68
C PRO A 40 15.65 -1.59 -9.45
N LEU A 41 14.74 -2.36 -8.83
CA LEU A 41 13.45 -2.71 -9.44
C LEU A 41 12.56 -1.48 -9.60
N HIS A 42 12.45 -0.63 -8.58
CA HIS A 42 11.68 0.60 -8.67
C HIS A 42 12.22 1.54 -9.75
N THR A 43 13.56 1.63 -9.85
CA THR A 43 14.23 2.43 -10.88
C THR A 43 13.89 1.90 -12.29
N LEU A 44 13.95 0.58 -12.50
CA LEU A 44 13.58 -0.06 -13.77
C LEU A 44 12.11 0.20 -14.14
N LEU A 45 11.22 0.24 -13.15
CA LEU A 45 9.79 0.51 -13.33
C LEU A 45 9.47 2.01 -13.43
N GLY A 46 10.47 2.90 -13.31
CA GLY A 46 10.29 4.35 -13.33
C GLY A 46 9.52 4.89 -12.12
N ARG A 47 9.51 4.16 -11.00
CA ARG A 47 8.73 4.45 -9.79
C ARG A 47 9.60 5.00 -8.68
N LYS A 48 9.10 5.98 -7.93
CA LYS A 48 9.84 6.64 -6.83
C LYS A 48 9.58 6.00 -5.45
N GLY A 49 9.02 4.80 -5.44
CA GLY A 49 8.64 4.05 -4.25
C GLY A 49 7.20 3.57 -4.36
N SER A 50 6.79 2.69 -3.45
CA SER A 50 5.41 2.19 -3.40
C SER A 50 4.93 2.07 -1.96
N VAL A 51 3.62 1.91 -1.79
CA VAL A 51 3.05 1.35 -0.57
C VAL A 51 2.93 -0.16 -0.75
N ARG A 52 3.22 -0.92 0.29
CA ARG A 52 3.11 -2.38 0.30
C ARG A 52 2.22 -2.85 1.42
N ALA A 53 1.11 -3.49 1.05
CA ALA A 53 0.29 -4.30 1.93
C ALA A 53 0.79 -5.75 1.84
N SER A 54 1.09 -6.37 2.97
CA SER A 54 1.62 -7.74 3.05
C SER A 54 0.76 -8.54 4.01
N PHE A 55 0.03 -9.51 3.48
CA PHE A 55 -0.88 -10.36 4.23
C PHE A 55 -0.22 -11.68 4.59
N HIS A 56 -0.63 -12.26 5.70
CA HIS A 56 -0.19 -13.57 6.17
C HIS A 56 -1.38 -14.40 6.66
N ILE A 57 -1.10 -15.56 7.27
CA ILE A 57 -2.11 -16.58 7.63
C ILE A 57 -3.05 -16.13 8.75
N TYR A 58 -2.66 -15.10 9.48
CA TYR A 58 -3.42 -14.53 10.58
C TYR A 58 -4.31 -13.36 10.15
N ASN A 59 -4.17 -12.87 8.92
CA ASN A 59 -5.04 -11.81 8.43
C ASN A 59 -6.41 -12.34 8.05
N THR A 60 -7.44 -11.52 8.26
CA THR A 60 -8.83 -11.90 7.96
C THR A 60 -9.37 -11.18 6.73
N LYS A 61 -10.49 -11.67 6.18
CA LYS A 61 -11.16 -11.00 5.06
C LYS A 61 -11.70 -9.64 5.48
N GLU A 62 -12.18 -9.52 6.71
CA GLU A 62 -12.71 -8.29 7.27
C GLU A 62 -11.63 -7.21 7.37
N GLU A 63 -10.39 -7.58 7.74
CA GLU A 63 -9.24 -6.66 7.70
C GLU A 63 -8.94 -6.17 6.27
N ILE A 64 -9.03 -7.06 5.28
CA ILE A 64 -8.86 -6.71 3.86
C ILE A 64 -9.96 -5.76 3.41
N ASP A 65 -11.21 -6.00 3.81
CA ASP A 65 -12.35 -5.15 3.45
C ASP A 65 -12.20 -3.74 4.05
N VAL A 66 -11.80 -3.64 5.33
CA VAL A 66 -11.51 -2.36 5.98
C VAL A 66 -10.38 -1.63 5.25
N PHE A 67 -9.31 -2.34 4.89
CA PHE A 67 -8.21 -1.78 4.11
C PHE A 67 -8.66 -1.26 2.74
N ALA A 68 -9.41 -2.06 1.98
CA ALA A 68 -9.84 -1.71 0.64
C ALA A 68 -10.79 -0.50 0.64
N VAL A 69 -11.72 -0.45 1.58
CA VAL A 69 -12.65 0.68 1.75
C VAL A 69 -11.89 1.95 2.10
N GLU A 70 -10.93 1.90 3.03
CA GLU A 70 -10.19 3.08 3.46
C GLU A 70 -9.22 3.57 2.39
N LEU A 71 -8.49 2.66 1.72
CA LEU A 71 -7.64 3.00 0.59
C LEU A 71 -8.45 3.67 -0.53
N SER A 72 -9.66 3.18 -0.82
CA SER A 72 -10.54 3.77 -1.83
C SER A 72 -10.97 5.20 -1.47
N LYS A 73 -11.12 5.53 -0.18
CA LYS A 73 -11.41 6.91 0.24
C LYS A 73 -10.18 7.80 0.08
N ILE A 74 -9.02 7.32 0.51
CA ILE A 74 -7.76 8.06 0.40
C ILE A 74 -7.44 8.34 -1.07
N ALA A 75 -7.58 7.35 -1.96
CA ALA A 75 -7.33 7.51 -3.39
C ALA A 75 -8.21 8.60 -4.03
N LYS A 76 -9.45 8.75 -3.57
CA LYS A 76 -10.37 9.80 -4.05
C LYS A 76 -9.93 11.23 -3.71
N LEU A 77 -9.04 11.41 -2.72
CA LEU A 77 -8.50 12.73 -2.36
C LEU A 77 -7.47 13.24 -3.37
N PHE A 78 -6.89 12.33 -4.17
CA PHE A 78 -5.86 12.62 -5.18
C PHE A 78 -6.37 12.45 -6.62
N SER A 79 -7.69 12.22 -6.77
CA SER A 79 -8.38 12.05 -8.06
C SER A 79 -8.78 13.37 -8.69
#